data_AF-A0AAW2YC54-F1
#
_entry.id   AF-A0AAW2YC54-F1
#
_cell.length_a   1.000
_cell.length_b   1.000
_cell.length_c   1.000
_cell.angle_alpha   90.00
_cell.angle_beta   90.00
_cell.angle_gamma   90.00
#
_symmetry.space_group_name_H-M   'P 1'
#
loop_
_entity.id
_entity.type
_entity.pdbx_description
1 polymer ?
#
loop_
_entity_poly.entity_id
_entity_poly.type
_entity_poly.pdbx_seq_one_letter_code
_entity_poly.pdbx_strand_id
1 'polypeptide(L)'
;MLERIKQGKKPNFSIRADEVIVNGERVCVPNVDGLREEILREAHNAPYAMHPGTVKMYRNLRSYYWWQTMKKDLAEFVAKCMTCQQVKAERQAPADRLTKSAHFLPIRQGDSLDKLARLYVAEIVRLHGVPVSIVSDRDPRFTSRFWRNLQRALGTKLHFSTAFHPQTDGQSERTIQTLEDMMRACTMEFKGNWDDHLPLMEFAYNNSFHSSISMAPYEALYGRRCRSPVCWDIEGLRIERS
;
A
#
# COMPACT_ATOMS: atom_id res chain seq x y z
N MET A 1 27.64 -12.32 -19.31
CA MET A 1 26.79 -11.14 -19.59
C MET A 1 27.62 -9.87 -19.74
N LEU A 2 28.43 -9.52 -18.73
CA LEU A 2 29.36 -8.37 -18.71
C LEU A 2 30.12 -8.12 -20.02
N GLU A 3 30.78 -9.12 -20.59
CA GLU A 3 31.54 -8.96 -21.84
C GLU A 3 30.69 -8.45 -23.02
N ARG A 4 29.43 -8.90 -23.12
CA ARG A 4 28.50 -8.44 -24.16
C ARG A 4 28.03 -7.00 -23.94
N ILE A 5 28.09 -6.51 -22.71
CA ILE A 5 27.84 -5.10 -22.37
C ILE A 5 29.08 -4.28 -22.73
N LYS A 6 30.28 -4.70 -22.31
CA LYS A 6 31.57 -4.07 -22.66
C LYS A 6 31.80 -4.02 -24.18
N GLN A 7 31.31 -4.99 -24.94
CA GLN A 7 31.35 -5.04 -26.41
C GLN A 7 30.21 -4.25 -27.11
N GLY A 8 29.37 -3.50 -26.39
CA GLY A 8 28.24 -2.74 -26.97
C GLY A 8 27.06 -3.58 -27.49
N LYS A 9 27.13 -4.92 -27.41
CA LYS A 9 26.11 -5.87 -27.93
C LYS A 9 24.83 -5.95 -27.08
N LYS A 10 24.64 -5.03 -26.13
CA LYS A 10 23.51 -4.92 -25.20
C LYS A 10 23.25 -3.44 -24.87
N PRO A 11 22.74 -2.62 -25.81
CA PRO A 11 22.69 -1.16 -25.68
C PRO A 11 21.80 -0.64 -24.54
N ASN A 12 20.78 -1.40 -24.13
CA ASN A 12 19.92 -1.02 -22.99
C ASN A 12 20.60 -1.24 -21.62
N PHE A 13 21.79 -1.84 -21.60
CA PHE A 13 22.50 -2.21 -20.37
C PHE A 13 23.78 -1.40 -20.22
N SER A 14 24.04 -0.93 -19.01
CA SER A 14 25.29 -0.26 -18.64
C SER A 14 25.79 -0.78 -17.29
N ILE A 15 26.99 -0.36 -16.91
CA ILE A 15 27.62 -0.66 -15.62
C ILE A 15 27.77 0.68 -14.90
N ARG A 16 27.26 0.78 -13.68
CA ARG A 16 27.41 1.95 -12.79
C ARG A 16 28.84 2.00 -12.21
N ALA A 17 29.17 3.10 -11.53
CA ALA A 17 30.50 3.29 -10.91
C ALA A 17 30.79 2.32 -9.74
N ASP A 18 29.76 1.72 -9.16
CA ASP A 18 29.77 0.68 -8.11
C ASP A 18 29.82 -0.75 -8.70
N GLU A 19 30.17 -0.89 -9.98
CA GLU A 19 30.17 -2.13 -10.77
C GLU A 19 28.80 -2.81 -10.96
N VAL A 20 27.70 -2.20 -10.48
CA VAL A 20 26.35 -2.74 -10.64
C VAL A 20 25.87 -2.64 -12.09
N ILE A 21 25.42 -3.77 -12.65
CA ILE A 21 24.80 -3.80 -13.98
C ILE A 21 23.38 -3.24 -13.88
N VAL A 22 23.01 -2.32 -14.77
CA VAL A 22 21.65 -1.80 -14.90
C VAL A 22 21.05 -2.02 -16.29
N ASN A 23 19.72 -1.98 -16.38
CA ASN A 23 18.94 -1.97 -17.62
C ASN A 23 18.05 -0.71 -17.60
N GLY A 24 18.45 0.31 -18.36
CA GLY A 24 18.04 1.69 -18.07
C GLY A 24 18.43 2.06 -16.64
N GLU A 25 17.45 2.50 -15.84
CA GLU A 25 17.66 2.89 -14.44
C GLU A 25 17.71 1.70 -13.45
N ARG A 26 17.31 0.49 -13.89
CA ARG A 26 16.97 -0.65 -13.01
C ARG A 26 18.16 -1.57 -12.76
N VAL A 27 18.41 -1.91 -11.51
CA VAL A 27 19.42 -2.89 -11.09
C VAL A 27 19.12 -4.27 -11.67
N CYS A 28 20.09 -4.85 -12.38
CA CYS A 28 19.97 -6.20 -12.93
C CYS A 28 20.29 -7.24 -11.87
N VAL A 29 19.29 -8.03 -11.44
CA VAL A 29 19.46 -9.01 -10.37
C VAL A 29 20.05 -10.32 -10.94
N PRO A 30 21.30 -10.70 -10.59
CA PRO A 30 21.89 -11.97 -11.00
C PRO A 30 21.11 -13.17 -10.41
N ASN A 31 21.32 -14.36 -10.97
CA ASN A 31 20.78 -15.60 -10.41
C ASN A 31 21.87 -16.33 -9.62
N VAL A 32 22.28 -15.73 -8.50
CA VAL A 32 23.31 -16.23 -7.58
C VAL A 32 22.78 -16.15 -6.16
N ASP A 33 23.27 -17.03 -5.29
CA ASP A 33 23.15 -16.98 -3.82
C ASP A 33 21.72 -16.78 -3.26
N GLY A 34 20.69 -17.14 -4.03
CA GLY A 34 19.30 -16.93 -3.65
C GLY A 34 18.81 -15.47 -3.72
N LEU A 35 19.61 -14.51 -4.18
CA LEU A 35 19.30 -13.07 -4.13
C LEU A 35 17.92 -12.70 -4.73
N ARG A 36 17.48 -13.38 -5.79
CA ARG A 36 16.12 -13.19 -6.34
C ARG A 36 15.04 -13.67 -5.40
N GLU A 37 15.25 -14.82 -4.76
CA GLU A 37 14.33 -15.40 -3.78
C GLU A 37 14.26 -14.52 -2.52
N GLU A 38 15.36 -13.89 -2.10
CA GLU A 38 15.37 -12.90 -1.01
C GLU A 38 14.53 -11.66 -1.36
N ILE A 39 14.73 -11.08 -2.54
CA ILE A 39 13.91 -9.95 -3.03
C ILE A 39 12.43 -10.34 -3.13
N LEU A 40 12.11 -11.55 -3.60
CA LEU A 40 10.74 -12.06 -3.66
C LEU A 40 10.14 -12.25 -2.26
N ARG A 41 10.90 -12.82 -1.34
CA ARG A 41 10.49 -13.06 0.06
C ARG A 41 10.24 -11.76 0.80
N GLU A 42 11.16 -10.81 0.75
CA GLU A 42 11.01 -9.50 1.39
C GLU A 42 9.83 -8.73 0.77
N ALA A 43 9.68 -8.77 -0.57
CA ALA A 43 8.57 -8.10 -1.26
C ALA A 43 7.21 -8.80 -1.13
N HIS A 44 7.14 -9.96 -0.49
CA HIS A 44 5.88 -10.69 -0.29
C HIS A 44 5.52 -10.92 1.19
N ASN A 45 6.46 -11.46 1.97
CA ASN A 45 6.25 -11.94 3.33
C ASN A 45 6.59 -10.89 4.41
N ALA A 46 7.30 -9.81 4.06
CA ALA A 46 7.61 -8.79 5.06
C ALA A 46 6.31 -8.18 5.63
N PRO A 47 6.22 -7.93 6.95
CA PRO A 47 5.00 -7.39 7.56
C PRO A 47 4.52 -6.07 6.93
N TYR A 48 5.41 -5.23 6.39
CA TYR A 48 5.04 -3.99 5.71
C TYR A 48 4.64 -4.18 4.23
N ALA A 49 4.79 -5.38 3.66
CA ALA A 49 4.42 -5.71 2.28
C ALA A 49 2.98 -6.24 2.18
N MET A 50 2.53 -7.03 3.17
CA MET A 50 1.20 -7.62 3.28
C MET A 50 0.76 -8.45 2.07
N HIS A 51 1.56 -9.46 1.71
CA HIS A 51 1.24 -10.49 0.70
C HIS A 51 0.67 -9.94 -0.62
N PRO A 52 1.34 -8.97 -1.27
CA PRO A 52 0.88 -8.38 -2.51
C PRO A 52 0.80 -9.45 -3.61
N GLY A 53 -0.35 -9.52 -4.27
CA GLY A 53 -0.52 -10.39 -5.45
C GLY A 53 0.42 -9.99 -6.60
N THR A 54 0.74 -10.97 -7.46
CA THR A 54 1.74 -10.90 -8.55
C THR A 54 1.75 -9.58 -9.34
N VAL A 55 0.59 -9.05 -9.74
CA VAL A 55 0.49 -7.80 -10.51
C VAL A 55 1.01 -6.60 -9.71
N LYS A 56 0.60 -6.49 -8.45
CA LYS A 56 1.00 -5.41 -7.52
C LYS A 56 2.49 -5.53 -7.20
N MET A 57 2.94 -6.74 -6.85
CA MET A 57 4.35 -7.05 -6.55
C MET A 57 5.27 -6.73 -7.76
N TYR A 58 4.88 -7.11 -8.98
CA TYR A 58 5.59 -6.71 -10.21
C TYR A 58 5.61 -5.19 -10.42
N ARG A 59 4.48 -4.50 -10.19
CA ARG A 59 4.40 -3.04 -10.36
C ARG A 59 5.31 -2.29 -9.39
N ASN A 60 5.44 -2.77 -8.16
CA ASN A 60 6.34 -2.21 -7.14
C ASN A 60 7.81 -2.48 -7.52
N LEU A 61 8.19 -3.75 -7.74
CA LEU A 61 9.59 -4.16 -7.96
C LEU A 61 10.18 -3.69 -9.30
N ARG A 62 9.39 -3.66 -10.38
CA ARG A 62 9.90 -3.37 -11.74
C ARG A 62 10.51 -1.99 -11.91
N SER A 63 10.28 -1.08 -10.96
CA SER A 63 10.84 0.27 -10.98
C SER A 63 12.31 0.30 -10.54
N TYR A 64 12.73 -0.66 -9.71
CA TYR A 64 14.06 -0.75 -9.13
C TYR A 64 14.86 -1.91 -9.74
N TYR A 65 14.21 -3.06 -9.94
CA TYR A 65 14.88 -4.29 -10.36
C TYR A 65 14.49 -4.75 -11.76
N TRP A 66 15.42 -5.49 -12.37
CA TRP A 66 15.22 -6.18 -13.63
C TRP A 66 15.86 -7.56 -13.62
N TRP A 67 15.15 -8.58 -14.09
CA TRP A 67 15.72 -9.82 -14.57
C TRP A 67 14.80 -10.48 -15.62
N GLN A 68 15.36 -11.35 -16.46
CA GLN A 68 14.67 -11.86 -17.65
C GLN A 68 13.35 -12.60 -17.34
N THR A 69 13.31 -13.36 -16.25
CA THR A 69 12.17 -14.21 -15.85
C THR A 69 11.26 -13.57 -14.80
N MET A 70 11.49 -12.31 -14.43
CA MET A 70 10.84 -11.61 -13.29
C MET A 70 9.34 -11.83 -13.15
N LYS A 71 8.55 -11.69 -14.22
CA LYS A 71 7.08 -11.92 -14.16
C LYS A 71 6.70 -13.36 -13.86
N LYS A 72 7.47 -14.33 -14.37
CA LYS A 72 7.26 -15.76 -14.15
C LYS A 72 7.60 -16.12 -12.71
N ASP A 73 8.79 -15.71 -12.25
CA ASP A 73 9.29 -16.01 -10.91
C ASP A 73 8.34 -15.41 -9.84
N LEU A 74 7.84 -14.19 -10.05
CA LEU A 74 6.79 -13.57 -9.22
C LEU A 74 5.45 -14.33 -9.22
N ALA A 75 5.06 -14.90 -10.35
CA ALA A 75 3.82 -15.67 -10.44
C ALA A 75 3.96 -17.00 -9.70
N GLU A 76 5.08 -17.69 -9.89
CA GLU A 76 5.39 -18.97 -9.23
C GLU A 76 5.58 -18.83 -7.71
N PHE A 77 6.23 -17.74 -7.26
CA PHE A 77 6.39 -17.46 -5.83
C PHE A 77 5.03 -17.24 -5.14
N VAL A 78 4.22 -16.30 -5.66
CA VAL A 78 2.90 -15.99 -5.09
C VAL A 78 1.94 -17.18 -5.20
N ALA A 79 2.05 -18.01 -6.25
CA ALA A 79 1.23 -19.22 -6.38
C ALA A 79 1.55 -20.28 -5.31
N LYS A 80 2.77 -20.32 -4.77
CA LYS A 80 3.18 -21.24 -3.70
C LYS A 80 2.84 -20.75 -2.28
N CYS A 81 2.39 -19.51 -2.14
CA CYS A 81 2.07 -18.93 -0.83
C CYS A 81 0.74 -19.45 -0.27
N MET A 82 0.81 -20.32 0.75
CA MET A 82 -0.37 -20.90 1.41
C MET A 82 -1.27 -19.83 2.04
N THR A 83 -0.70 -18.75 2.57
CA THR A 83 -1.44 -17.58 3.09
C THR A 83 -2.29 -16.95 1.99
N CYS A 84 -1.71 -16.66 0.81
CA CYS A 84 -2.45 -16.13 -0.33
C CYS A 84 -3.51 -17.08 -0.90
N GLN A 85 -3.24 -18.39 -0.92
CA GLN A 85 -4.20 -19.39 -1.40
C GLN A 85 -5.47 -19.44 -0.53
N GLN A 86 -5.34 -19.21 0.78
CA GLN A 86 -6.46 -19.22 1.74
C GLN A 86 -7.26 -17.90 1.76
N VAL A 87 -6.67 -16.77 1.35
CA VAL A 87 -7.35 -15.45 1.40
C VAL A 87 -8.12 -15.09 0.13
N LYS A 88 -7.68 -15.52 -1.06
CA LYS A 88 -8.09 -14.89 -2.33
C LYS A 88 -9.58 -15.05 -2.66
N ALA A 89 -10.31 -13.94 -2.57
CA ALA A 89 -11.58 -13.72 -3.29
C ALA A 89 -11.36 -13.12 -4.69
N GLU A 90 -12.28 -13.39 -5.61
CA GLU A 90 -12.32 -12.82 -6.96
C GLU A 90 -12.83 -11.36 -6.93
N ARG A 91 -12.27 -10.46 -7.75
CA ARG A 91 -12.49 -9.00 -7.63
C ARG A 91 -12.92 -8.33 -8.95
N GLN A 92 -14.05 -7.62 -8.94
CA GLN A 92 -14.51 -6.72 -10.01
C GLN A 92 -14.08 -5.26 -9.77
N ALA A 93 -14.13 -4.40 -10.81
CA ALA A 93 -13.52 -3.05 -10.79
C ALA A 93 -14.44 -1.91 -11.30
N PRO A 94 -14.72 -0.87 -10.49
CA PRO A 94 -14.71 0.53 -10.97
C PRO A 94 -13.88 1.55 -10.11
N ALA A 95 -14.00 2.89 -10.34
CA ALA A 95 -13.26 4.00 -9.67
C ALA A 95 -14.20 5.22 -9.36
N ASP A 96 -13.84 6.40 -8.81
CA ASP A 96 -12.56 7.01 -8.35
C ASP A 96 -12.73 8.09 -7.22
N ARG A 97 -11.68 8.40 -6.42
CA ARG A 97 -11.53 9.70 -5.70
C ARG A 97 -10.04 10.05 -5.47
N LEU A 98 -9.48 10.87 -6.35
CA LEU A 98 -8.21 11.62 -6.26
C LEU A 98 -6.96 10.79 -5.86
N THR A 99 -6.64 10.67 -4.57
CA THR A 99 -5.35 10.09 -4.11
C THR A 99 -5.44 8.63 -3.69
N LYS A 100 -6.65 8.10 -3.45
CA LYS A 100 -6.87 6.74 -2.92
C LYS A 100 -6.20 6.41 -1.58
N SER A 101 -5.66 7.39 -0.86
CA SER A 101 -5.05 7.15 0.46
C SER A 101 -6.12 6.75 1.48
N ALA A 102 -5.80 5.79 2.34
CA ALA A 102 -6.66 5.34 3.43
C ALA A 102 -5.96 5.51 4.79
N HIS A 103 -6.76 5.61 5.85
CA HIS A 103 -6.32 5.56 7.26
C HIS A 103 -7.08 4.46 7.98
N PHE A 104 -6.40 3.60 8.72
CA PHE A 104 -7.00 2.44 9.39
C PHE A 104 -6.92 2.60 10.92
N LEU A 105 -7.97 3.19 11.48
CA LEU A 105 -8.01 3.57 12.90
C LEU A 105 -8.79 2.54 13.74
N PRO A 106 -8.20 1.92 14.77
CA PRO A 106 -8.91 0.99 15.64
C PRO A 106 -9.88 1.74 16.57
N ILE A 107 -11.17 1.40 16.48
CA ILE A 107 -12.23 1.95 17.34
C ILE A 107 -13.04 0.77 17.88
N ARG A 108 -13.20 0.71 19.21
CA ARG A 108 -13.96 -0.35 19.91
C ARG A 108 -15.42 0.07 20.09
N GLN A 109 -16.34 -0.89 20.18
CA GLN A 109 -17.78 -0.61 20.26
C GLN A 109 -18.17 0.24 21.49
N GLY A 110 -17.42 0.11 22.60
CA GLY A 110 -17.59 0.91 23.82
C GLY A 110 -16.84 2.25 23.83
N ASP A 111 -16.15 2.63 22.76
CA ASP A 111 -15.42 3.90 22.72
C ASP A 111 -16.36 5.12 22.66
N SER A 112 -16.01 6.16 23.42
CA SER A 112 -16.80 7.39 23.47
C SER A 112 -16.69 8.23 22.20
N LEU A 113 -17.70 9.06 21.94
CA LEU A 113 -17.67 10.02 20.83
C LEU A 113 -16.58 11.10 20.99
N ASP A 114 -16.18 11.41 22.23
CA ASP A 114 -15.02 12.27 22.52
C ASP A 114 -13.71 11.60 22.07
N LYS A 115 -13.51 10.32 22.36
CA LYS A 115 -12.35 9.55 21.87
C LYS A 115 -12.32 9.50 20.34
N LEU A 116 -13.47 9.26 19.70
CA LEU A 116 -13.60 9.29 18.24
C LEU A 116 -13.22 10.66 17.65
N ALA A 117 -13.68 11.77 18.26
CA ALA A 117 -13.32 13.11 17.83
C ALA A 117 -11.83 13.40 17.99
N ARG A 118 -11.20 12.97 19.10
CA ARG A 118 -9.76 13.11 19.32
C ARG A 118 -8.96 12.33 18.28
N LEU A 119 -9.31 11.07 18.01
CA LEU A 119 -8.68 10.25 16.97
C LEU A 119 -8.82 10.89 15.58
N TYR A 120 -10.01 11.38 15.22
CA TYR A 120 -10.24 12.05 13.96
C TYR A 120 -9.39 13.33 13.79
N VAL A 121 -9.25 14.14 14.85
CA VAL A 121 -8.36 15.31 14.80
C VAL A 121 -6.89 14.91 14.73
N ALA A 122 -6.48 13.93 15.54
CA ALA A 122 -5.11 13.47 15.65
C ALA A 122 -4.60 12.80 14.36
N GLU A 123 -5.42 12.01 13.67
CA GLU A 123 -4.95 11.23 12.52
C GLU A 123 -5.44 11.74 11.16
N ILE A 124 -6.61 12.39 11.09
CA ILE A 124 -7.11 12.93 9.81
C ILE A 124 -6.80 14.42 9.70
N VAL A 125 -7.27 15.24 10.65
CA VAL A 125 -7.15 16.71 10.53
C VAL A 125 -5.69 17.18 10.62
N ARG A 126 -4.87 16.56 11.48
CA ARG A 126 -3.42 16.83 11.59
C ARG A 126 -2.67 16.59 10.27
N LEU A 127 -3.05 15.58 9.51
CA LEU A 127 -2.33 15.16 8.29
C LEU A 127 -2.86 15.83 7.02
N HIS A 128 -4.18 16.01 6.89
CA HIS A 128 -4.84 16.44 5.64
C HIS A 128 -5.58 17.77 5.75
N GLY A 129 -5.60 18.39 6.95
CA GLY A 129 -6.48 19.50 7.26
C GLY A 129 -7.95 19.08 7.39
N VAL A 130 -8.84 20.06 7.53
CA VAL A 130 -10.28 19.79 7.62
C VAL A 130 -10.84 19.50 6.21
N PRO A 131 -11.51 18.36 6.00
CA PRO A 131 -12.11 18.03 4.70
C PRO A 131 -13.34 18.91 4.41
N VAL A 132 -13.46 19.37 3.16
CA VAL A 132 -14.64 20.14 2.70
C VAL A 132 -15.92 19.31 2.78
N SER A 133 -15.83 17.99 2.56
CA SER A 133 -16.96 17.07 2.69
C SER A 133 -16.55 15.66 3.09
N ILE A 134 -17.41 15.02 3.90
CA ILE A 134 -17.31 13.62 4.31
C ILE A 134 -18.57 12.89 3.84
N VAL A 135 -18.40 11.70 3.28
CA VAL A 135 -19.47 10.71 3.11
C VAL A 135 -19.27 9.66 4.20
N SER A 136 -20.36 9.28 4.87
CA SER A 136 -20.36 8.33 5.98
C SER A 136 -21.51 7.33 5.80
N ASP A 137 -21.37 6.14 6.38
CA ASP A 137 -22.52 5.28 6.65
C ASP A 137 -23.44 5.90 7.72
N ARG A 138 -24.52 5.17 8.05
CA ARG A 138 -25.52 5.59 9.03
C ARG A 138 -25.27 5.06 10.44
N ASP A 139 -24.03 4.72 10.81
CA ASP A 139 -23.68 4.32 12.17
C ASP A 139 -24.18 5.38 13.19
N PRO A 140 -24.74 4.95 14.35
CA PRO A 140 -25.21 5.86 15.40
C PRO A 140 -24.18 6.92 15.83
N ARG A 141 -22.88 6.61 15.74
CA ARG A 141 -21.80 7.53 16.08
C ARG A 141 -21.76 8.72 15.13
N PHE A 142 -21.84 8.48 13.83
CA PHE A 142 -21.77 9.52 12.79
C PHE A 142 -23.11 10.26 12.61
N THR A 143 -24.23 9.59 12.85
CA THR A 143 -25.57 10.22 12.86
C THR A 143 -25.87 10.98 14.16
N SER A 144 -25.03 10.85 15.20
CA SER A 144 -25.20 11.56 16.47
C SER A 144 -25.29 13.09 16.33
N ARG A 145 -25.97 13.73 17.29
CA ARG A 145 -26.04 15.22 17.37
C ARG A 145 -24.65 15.82 17.58
N PHE A 146 -23.80 15.16 18.36
CA PHE A 146 -22.43 15.59 18.62
C PHE A 146 -21.59 15.60 17.34
N TRP A 147 -21.55 14.50 16.58
CA TRP A 147 -20.74 14.40 15.37
C TRP A 147 -21.20 15.39 14.28
N ARG A 148 -22.52 15.53 14.08
CA ARG A 148 -23.09 16.55 13.18
C ARG A 148 -22.71 17.98 13.59
N ASN A 149 -22.67 18.28 14.89
CA ASN A 149 -22.25 19.59 15.39
C ASN A 149 -20.74 19.81 15.20
N LEU A 150 -19.91 18.81 15.48
CA LEU A 150 -18.46 18.87 15.29
C LEU A 150 -18.10 19.16 13.82
N GLN A 151 -18.64 18.37 12.89
CA GLN A 151 -18.37 18.55 11.46
C GLN A 151 -18.86 19.92 10.96
N ARG A 152 -20.05 20.38 11.41
CA ARG A 152 -20.55 21.72 11.10
C ARG A 152 -19.66 22.84 11.66
N ALA A 153 -19.13 22.70 12.87
CA ALA A 153 -18.25 23.69 13.49
C ALA A 153 -16.87 23.77 12.80
N LEU A 154 -16.39 22.64 12.26
CA LEU A 154 -15.18 22.59 11.43
C LEU A 154 -15.41 23.11 9.99
N GLY A 155 -16.66 23.26 9.55
CA GLY A 155 -17.01 23.69 8.18
C GLY A 155 -17.18 22.53 7.18
N THR A 156 -17.11 21.29 7.64
CA THR A 156 -17.27 20.08 6.83
C THR A 156 -18.74 19.82 6.46
N LYS A 157 -19.01 19.57 5.17
CA LYS A 157 -20.31 19.06 4.70
C LYS A 157 -20.41 17.55 4.93
N LEU A 158 -21.23 17.12 5.89
CA LEU A 158 -21.47 15.71 6.16
C LEU A 158 -22.64 15.17 5.32
N HIS A 159 -22.37 14.14 4.53
CA HIS A 159 -23.32 13.40 3.73
C HIS A 159 -23.41 11.95 4.25
N PHE A 160 -24.59 11.35 4.15
CA PHE A 160 -24.81 9.95 4.51
C PHE A 160 -25.12 9.12 3.28
N SER A 161 -24.55 7.93 3.17
CA SER A 161 -24.95 6.95 2.16
C SER A 161 -26.42 6.54 2.35
N THR A 162 -27.06 6.13 1.26
CA THR A 162 -28.39 5.53 1.31
C THR A 162 -28.27 4.09 1.78
N ALA A 163 -29.19 3.65 2.63
CA ALA A 163 -29.31 2.23 2.91
C ALA A 163 -29.61 1.50 1.60
N PHE A 164 -28.87 0.43 1.31
CA PHE A 164 -29.05 -0.45 0.15
C PHE A 164 -28.68 0.10 -1.24
N HIS A 165 -27.77 1.08 -1.40
CA HIS A 165 -27.13 1.38 -2.71
C HIS A 165 -25.58 1.38 -2.66
N PRO A 166 -24.95 0.18 -2.74
CA PRO A 166 -23.48 0.01 -2.81
C PRO A 166 -22.77 0.88 -3.83
N GLN A 167 -23.43 1.22 -4.95
CA GLN A 167 -22.84 2.02 -6.03
C GLN A 167 -22.38 3.43 -5.62
N THR A 168 -22.91 4.00 -4.54
CA THR A 168 -22.45 5.32 -4.05
C THR A 168 -21.24 5.27 -3.11
N ASP A 169 -20.91 4.11 -2.53
CA ASP A 169 -19.76 3.95 -1.63
C ASP A 169 -18.88 2.71 -1.93
N GLY A 170 -18.98 2.17 -3.15
CA GLY A 170 -18.15 1.06 -3.65
C GLY A 170 -16.64 1.35 -3.73
N GLN A 171 -16.16 2.43 -3.11
CA GLN A 171 -14.75 2.72 -2.83
C GLN A 171 -14.38 2.36 -1.39
N SER A 172 -15.23 2.68 -0.40
CA SER A 172 -15.02 2.23 0.97
C SER A 172 -15.09 0.70 1.00
N GLU A 173 -16.12 0.11 0.39
CA GLU A 173 -16.34 -1.35 0.34
C GLU A 173 -15.11 -2.12 -0.16
N ARG A 174 -14.42 -1.63 -1.21
CA ARG A 174 -13.23 -2.30 -1.75
C ARG A 174 -11.93 -1.96 -1.02
N THR A 175 -11.91 -0.84 -0.30
CA THR A 175 -10.86 -0.55 0.69
C THR A 175 -11.00 -1.50 1.88
N ILE A 176 -12.22 -1.66 2.40
CA ILE A 176 -12.61 -2.60 3.45
C ILE A 176 -12.29 -4.04 3.03
N GLN A 177 -12.72 -4.50 1.85
CA GLN A 177 -12.38 -5.86 1.39
C GLN A 177 -10.87 -6.07 1.26
N THR A 178 -10.11 -5.04 0.87
CA THR A 178 -8.65 -5.14 0.82
C THR A 178 -8.04 -5.20 2.22
N LEU A 179 -8.59 -4.45 3.17
CA LEU A 179 -8.20 -4.51 4.58
C LEU A 179 -8.57 -5.86 5.21
N GLU A 180 -9.75 -6.42 4.95
CA GLU A 180 -10.14 -7.76 5.38
C GLU A 180 -9.17 -8.82 4.89
N ASP A 181 -8.79 -8.78 3.61
CA ASP A 181 -7.85 -9.72 3.03
C ASP A 181 -6.45 -9.59 3.69
N MET A 182 -6.02 -8.36 3.98
CA MET A 182 -4.79 -8.10 4.76
C MET A 182 -4.90 -8.61 6.21
N MET A 183 -6.03 -8.40 6.89
CA MET A 183 -6.29 -8.91 8.24
C MET A 183 -6.30 -10.45 8.29
N ARG A 184 -6.92 -11.11 7.31
CA ARG A 184 -6.89 -12.58 7.18
C ARG A 184 -5.47 -13.10 6.99
N ALA A 185 -4.68 -12.47 6.11
CA ALA A 185 -3.29 -12.82 5.90
C ALA A 185 -2.45 -12.62 7.18
N CYS A 186 -2.58 -11.49 7.85
CA CYS A 186 -1.88 -11.20 9.11
C CYS A 186 -2.22 -12.20 10.20
N THR A 187 -3.50 -12.54 10.36
CA THR A 187 -3.95 -13.47 11.41
C THR A 187 -3.40 -14.89 11.21
N MET A 188 -3.04 -15.26 9.97
CA MET A 188 -2.41 -16.55 9.67
C MET A 188 -0.89 -16.55 9.80
N GLU A 189 -0.21 -15.45 9.47
CA GLU A 189 1.27 -15.41 9.36
C GLU A 189 1.97 -14.65 10.49
N PHE A 190 1.33 -13.63 11.09
CA PHE A 190 1.93 -12.77 12.10
C PHE A 190 1.31 -12.99 13.49
N LYS A 191 2.17 -12.95 14.52
CA LYS A 191 1.77 -13.04 15.93
C LYS A 191 1.37 -11.67 16.48
N GLY A 192 0.66 -11.64 17.61
CA GLY A 192 0.16 -10.42 18.25
C GLY A 192 -1.34 -10.22 18.04
N ASN A 193 -1.86 -9.05 18.42
CA ASN A 193 -3.25 -8.69 18.15
C ASN A 193 -3.37 -8.13 16.73
N TRP A 194 -4.56 -8.22 16.14
CA TRP A 194 -4.80 -7.67 14.79
C TRP A 194 -4.64 -6.14 14.75
N ASP A 195 -4.92 -5.43 15.84
CA ASP A 195 -4.78 -3.97 15.94
C ASP A 195 -3.31 -3.52 16.02
N ASP A 196 -2.39 -4.37 16.49
CA ASP A 196 -0.94 -4.13 16.44
C ASP A 196 -0.42 -4.03 14.99
N HIS A 197 -1.09 -4.68 14.04
CA HIS A 197 -0.69 -4.74 12.63
C HIS A 197 -1.32 -3.67 11.74
N LEU A 198 -2.32 -2.92 12.22
CA LEU A 198 -3.01 -1.88 11.42
C LEU A 198 -2.08 -0.83 10.78
N PRO A 199 -1.05 -0.29 11.47
CA PRO A 199 -0.13 0.66 10.84
C PRO A 199 0.64 0.06 9.65
N LEU A 200 0.95 -1.25 9.71
CA LEU A 200 1.62 -1.98 8.64
C LEU A 200 0.66 -2.30 7.49
N MET A 201 -0.61 -2.60 7.77
CA MET A 201 -1.65 -2.73 6.74
C MET A 201 -1.89 -1.41 6.01
N GLU A 202 -1.95 -0.29 6.74
CA GLU A 202 -2.12 1.04 6.18
C GLU A 202 -0.91 1.42 5.30
N PHE A 203 0.31 1.22 5.81
CA PHE A 203 1.53 1.41 5.04
C PHE A 203 1.53 0.56 3.76
N ALA A 204 1.23 -0.73 3.87
CA ALA A 204 1.20 -1.64 2.73
C ALA A 204 0.13 -1.21 1.71
N TYR A 205 -1.06 -0.83 2.16
CA TYR A 205 -2.15 -0.35 1.30
C TYR A 205 -1.77 0.95 0.57
N ASN A 206 -1.21 1.93 1.28
CA ASN A 206 -0.87 3.24 0.74
C ASN A 206 0.40 3.22 -0.13
N ASN A 207 1.36 2.32 0.13
CA ASN A 207 2.57 2.16 -0.69
C ASN A 207 2.40 1.14 -1.84
N SER A 208 1.21 0.58 -2.01
CA SER A 208 0.91 -0.36 -3.09
C SER A 208 0.49 0.33 -4.38
N PHE A 209 0.87 -0.22 -5.54
CA PHE A 209 0.30 0.21 -6.81
C PHE A 209 -1.24 0.03 -6.87
N HIS A 210 -1.96 1.10 -7.19
CA HIS A 210 -3.39 1.11 -7.52
C HIS A 210 -3.59 1.39 -9.01
N SER A 211 -4.36 0.53 -9.69
CA SER A 211 -4.58 0.64 -11.15
C SER A 211 -5.38 1.87 -11.59
N SER A 212 -6.31 2.35 -10.75
CA SER A 212 -7.16 3.51 -11.03
C SER A 212 -6.38 4.82 -11.14
N ILE A 213 -5.37 5.02 -10.28
CA ILE A 213 -4.50 6.20 -10.27
C ILE A 213 -3.13 5.94 -10.95
N SER A 214 -2.87 4.71 -11.39
CA SER A 214 -1.61 4.27 -12.03
C SER A 214 -0.32 4.53 -11.23
N MET A 215 -0.43 4.68 -9.91
CA MET A 215 0.67 4.87 -8.96
C MET A 215 0.28 4.35 -7.56
N ALA A 216 1.15 4.52 -6.56
CA ALA A 216 0.77 4.27 -5.18
C ALA A 216 0.06 5.48 -4.55
N PRO A 217 -0.94 5.31 -3.66
CA PRO A 217 -1.57 6.42 -2.93
C PRO A 217 -0.57 7.34 -2.21
N TYR A 218 0.51 6.78 -1.66
CA TYR A 218 1.61 7.53 -1.06
C TYR A 218 2.32 8.44 -2.10
N GLU A 219 2.55 7.93 -3.32
CA GLU A 219 3.17 8.69 -4.41
C GLU A 219 2.25 9.82 -4.89
N ALA A 220 0.94 9.57 -4.96
CA ALA A 220 -0.08 10.58 -5.28
C ALA A 220 -0.21 11.67 -4.20
N LEU A 221 -0.09 11.30 -2.91
CA LEU A 221 -0.24 12.23 -1.78
C LEU A 221 1.01 13.07 -1.53
N TYR A 222 2.21 12.47 -1.58
CA TYR A 222 3.47 13.11 -1.19
C TYR A 222 4.34 13.54 -2.39
N GLY A 223 3.91 13.29 -3.63
CA GLY A 223 4.67 13.63 -4.85
C GLY A 223 5.96 12.83 -5.03
N ARG A 224 6.21 11.82 -4.20
CA ARG A 224 7.41 10.96 -4.22
C ARG A 224 7.09 9.54 -3.80
N ARG A 225 7.85 8.58 -4.30
CA ARG A 225 7.74 7.16 -3.86
C ARG A 225 8.17 7.01 -2.41
N CYS A 226 7.56 6.05 -1.71
CA CYS A 226 8.01 5.67 -0.39
C CYS A 226 9.33 4.89 -0.50
N ARG A 227 10.26 5.14 0.42
CA ARG A 227 11.43 4.28 0.64
C ARG A 227 10.99 3.13 1.56
N SER A 228 11.32 1.90 1.18
CA SER A 228 11.09 0.69 1.98
C SER A 228 12.24 -0.29 1.75
N PRO A 229 12.41 -1.34 2.57
CA PRO A 229 13.54 -2.27 2.39
C PRO A 229 13.52 -3.09 1.08
N VAL A 230 12.44 -3.05 0.32
CA VAL A 230 12.29 -3.60 -1.05
C VAL A 230 12.66 -2.57 -2.14
N CYS A 231 12.77 -1.30 -1.77
CA CYS A 231 12.84 -0.15 -2.68
C CYS A 231 14.09 0.71 -2.37
N TRP A 232 15.24 0.06 -2.18
CA TRP A 232 16.53 0.72 -1.99
C TRP A 232 17.15 1.14 -3.34
N ASP A 233 16.94 2.40 -3.72
CA ASP A 233 17.73 3.20 -4.69
C ASP A 233 16.96 4.53 -4.96
N ILE A 234 17.52 5.73 -5.15
CA ILE A 234 18.90 6.26 -5.15
C ILE A 234 18.86 7.64 -4.40
N GLU A 235 20.03 8.16 -4.00
CA GLU A 235 20.32 9.43 -3.31
C GLU A 235 20.47 9.35 -1.78
N GLY A 236 21.69 9.68 -1.35
CA GLY A 236 22.15 9.58 0.02
C GLY A 236 21.47 10.59 0.93
N LEU A 237 20.69 10.07 1.88
CA LEU A 237 20.38 10.81 3.08
C LEU A 237 21.42 10.46 4.13
N ARG A 238 22.41 11.35 4.26
CA ARG A 238 23.32 11.38 5.40
C ARG A 238 22.46 11.62 6.64
N ILE A 239 22.28 10.60 7.47
CA ILE A 239 21.68 10.79 8.79
C ILE A 239 22.75 11.47 9.64
N GLU A 240 22.82 12.79 9.56
CA GLU A 240 23.50 13.58 10.56
C GLU A 240 22.69 13.43 11.86
N ARG A 241 23.22 12.59 12.75
CA ARG A 241 22.77 12.51 14.13
C ARG A 241 23.16 13.84 14.78
N SER A 242 22.17 14.66 15.11
CA SER A 242 22.27 15.71 16.12
C SER A 242 22.44 15.13 17.51
#